data_AF-A0A7M3X4S3-F1
#
_entry.id   AF-A0A7M3X4S3-F1
#
_cell.length_a   1.000
_cell.length_b   1.000
_cell.length_c   1.000
_cell.angle_alpha   90.00
_cell.angle_beta   90.00
_cell.angle_gamma   90.00
#
_symmetry.space_group_name_H-M   'P 1'
#
loop_
_entity.id
_entity.type
_entity.pdbx_description
1 polymer ?
#
loop_
_entity_poly.entity_id
_entity_poly.type
_entity_poly.pdbx_seq_one_letter_code
_entity_poly.pdbx_strand_id
1 'polypeptide(L)'
;HADSGVRKVRSGAGRILLAARREAIEKGLPEPQLVPIGLHYSNSQRFRERAAVVIERSMEFPPLPDLVADEEVQDQSDRAWVAHVTEAIGTELERASLSKTSWRERTLIWKGRSLAYAERARMNEGKLEKPSYAQAVLGARRVRAGWDFMALHKPELASEIVEEAEEHFESLEHRGITPYDVDARPERLSASGFMKAFCSWLWAGAWMFGLISWGAMLGNIVPYKANALLVRRMKAKGAAESIIGTIKILSAIVFFPLWWILASMGATWLLLNSASPVNELLQMHWLLQPLADLPYYLVFCVFFIWWPVSAKAHLKLFAKVVVSYRALKRWQSWRSDEVDWDELVARQRRLAGRLVGVGEGLVLPGDPDWIDPPAGQDDVVSVRLRSSVAA
;
A
#
# COMPACT_ATOMS: atom_id res chain seq x y z
N HIS A 1 -0.99 9.90 2.24
CA HIS A 1 0.21 10.76 2.15
C HIS A 1 0.31 11.25 0.71
N ALA A 2 0.30 12.57 0.49
CA ALA A 2 0.34 13.15 -0.86
C ALA A 2 1.78 13.36 -1.39
N ASP A 3 2.74 13.52 -0.48
CA ASP A 3 4.17 13.69 -0.80
C ASP A 3 4.97 12.40 -0.55
N SER A 4 6.07 12.23 -1.30
CA SER A 4 7.06 11.17 -1.09
C SER A 4 7.98 11.42 0.12
N GLY A 5 7.99 12.67 0.60
CA GLY A 5 8.78 13.20 1.72
C GLY A 5 8.14 13.02 3.10
N VAL A 6 8.95 12.90 4.15
CA VAL A 6 8.51 13.20 5.51
C VAL A 6 8.33 14.71 5.65
N ARG A 7 7.24 15.17 6.26
CA ARG A 7 7.07 16.60 6.55
C ARG A 7 8.06 17.01 7.63
N LYS A 8 8.68 18.19 7.46
CA LYS A 8 9.62 18.76 8.43
C LYS A 8 9.11 18.60 9.86
N VAL A 9 9.90 17.92 10.70
CA VAL A 9 9.60 17.72 12.11
C VAL A 9 9.65 19.07 12.81
N ARG A 10 8.62 19.38 13.60
CA ARG A 10 8.57 20.61 14.40
C ARG A 10 9.35 20.41 15.69
N SER A 11 9.94 21.49 16.19
CA SER A 11 10.72 21.50 17.45
C SER A 11 9.94 21.04 18.69
N GLY A 12 8.61 20.97 18.62
CA GLY A 12 7.78 20.42 19.69
C GLY A 12 8.18 19.01 20.13
N ALA A 13 8.59 18.15 19.19
CA ALA A 13 9.04 16.79 19.54
C ALA A 13 10.30 16.81 20.42
N GLY A 14 11.33 17.58 20.01
CA GLY A 14 12.55 17.76 20.81
C GLY A 14 12.29 18.43 22.16
N ARG A 15 11.40 19.43 22.22
CA ARG A 15 11.03 20.10 23.48
C ARG A 15 10.34 19.17 24.47
N ILE A 16 9.40 18.35 24.00
CA ILE A 16 8.71 17.37 24.84
C ILE A 16 9.71 16.36 25.40
N LEU A 17 10.63 15.88 24.55
CA LEU A 17 11.65 14.94 25.00
C LEU A 17 12.62 15.56 26.02
N LEU A 18 13.07 16.80 25.80
CA LEU A 18 13.93 17.53 26.74
C LEU A 18 13.25 17.65 28.12
N ALA A 19 12.00 18.12 28.15
CA ALA A 19 11.24 18.29 29.38
C ALA A 19 11.03 16.95 30.10
N ALA A 20 10.63 15.90 29.36
CA ALA A 20 10.37 14.59 29.92
C ALA A 20 11.64 13.92 30.48
N ARG A 21 12.80 14.08 29.83
CA ARG A 21 14.08 13.55 30.35
C ARG A 21 14.54 14.28 31.60
N ARG A 22 14.40 15.60 31.66
CA ARG A 22 14.70 16.38 32.88
C ARG A 22 13.81 15.97 34.05
N GLU A 23 12.50 15.87 33.81
CA GLU A 23 11.55 15.44 34.82
C GLU A 23 11.83 14.01 35.32
N ALA A 24 12.25 13.10 34.42
CA ALA A 24 12.62 11.75 34.80
C ALA A 24 13.85 11.75 35.72
N ILE A 25 14.89 12.53 35.41
CA ILE A 25 16.09 12.65 36.26
C ILE A 25 15.74 13.24 37.62
N GLU A 26 14.95 14.31 37.66
CA GLU A 26 14.51 14.95 38.91
C GLU A 26 13.75 13.98 39.82
N LYS A 27 12.92 13.12 39.22
CA LYS A 27 12.11 12.13 39.95
C LYS A 27 12.82 10.79 40.18
N GLY A 28 14.08 10.64 39.74
CA GLY A 28 14.82 9.37 39.83
C GLY A 28 14.18 8.23 39.02
N LEU A 29 13.47 8.55 37.93
CA LEU A 29 12.81 7.62 37.04
C LEU A 29 13.68 7.27 35.82
N PRO A 30 13.46 6.13 35.16
CA PRO A 30 14.11 5.81 33.90
C PRO A 30 13.84 6.86 32.82
N GLU A 31 14.88 7.24 32.08
CA GLU A 31 14.75 8.26 31.05
C GLU A 31 13.90 7.77 29.87
N PRO A 32 12.96 8.61 29.37
CA PRO A 32 12.12 8.25 28.25
C PRO A 32 12.94 8.03 26.98
N GLN A 33 12.60 6.96 26.28
CA GLN A 33 13.22 6.54 25.01
C GLN A 33 12.29 6.86 23.84
N LEU A 34 12.86 7.17 22.68
CA LEU A 34 12.11 7.44 21.45
C LEU A 34 12.37 6.34 20.44
N VAL A 35 11.30 5.71 19.95
CA VAL A 35 11.36 4.66 18.94
C VAL A 35 10.68 5.16 17.65
N PRO A 36 11.41 5.38 16.55
CA PRO A 36 10.83 5.78 15.28
C PRO A 36 9.98 4.65 14.68
N ILE A 37 8.82 5.02 14.12
CA ILE A 37 7.90 4.07 13.48
C ILE A 37 7.60 4.53 12.05
N GLY A 38 7.97 3.69 11.09
CA GLY A 38 7.67 3.86 9.68
C GLY A 38 6.38 3.16 9.28
N LEU A 39 5.41 3.90 8.73
CA LEU A 39 4.16 3.34 8.19
C LEU A 39 4.22 3.32 6.66
N HIS A 40 4.27 2.12 6.10
CA HIS A 40 4.27 1.91 4.65
C HIS A 40 2.90 1.41 4.22
N TYR A 41 2.28 2.07 3.25
CA TYR A 41 1.03 1.62 2.64
C TYR A 41 1.29 1.23 1.19
N SER A 42 0.77 0.09 0.72
CA SER A 42 0.89 -0.25 -0.70
C SER A 42 0.08 0.69 -1.60
N ASN A 43 -0.97 1.33 -1.07
CA ASN A 43 -1.69 2.44 -1.67
C ASN A 43 -2.41 3.26 -0.58
N SER A 44 -1.91 4.46 -0.27
CA SER A 44 -2.44 5.27 0.84
C SER A 44 -3.85 5.84 0.62
N GLN A 45 -4.39 5.76 -0.61
CA GLN A 45 -5.73 6.25 -0.94
C GLN A 45 -6.79 5.14 -0.94
N ARG A 46 -6.40 3.88 -0.72
CA ARG A 46 -7.31 2.74 -0.76
C ARG A 46 -7.70 2.31 0.64
N PHE A 47 -9.01 2.19 0.88
CA PHE A 47 -9.54 1.68 2.13
C PHE A 47 -9.23 0.17 2.28
N ARG A 48 -8.79 -0.25 3.47
CA ARG A 48 -8.33 -1.62 3.79
C ARG A 48 -7.18 -2.11 2.89
N GLU A 49 -6.17 -1.26 2.74
CA GLU A 49 -4.94 -1.61 2.05
C GLU A 49 -3.94 -2.29 3.00
N ARG A 50 -2.99 -3.05 2.44
CA ARG A 50 -1.90 -3.64 3.22
C ARG A 50 -0.97 -2.53 3.71
N ALA A 51 -0.64 -2.59 5.00
CA ALA A 51 0.34 -1.73 5.61
C ALA A 51 1.46 -2.56 6.24
N ALA A 52 2.67 -2.02 6.25
CA ALA A 52 3.79 -2.54 7.01
C ALA A 52 4.16 -1.48 8.04
N VAL A 53 4.25 -1.92 9.29
CA VAL A 53 4.75 -1.12 10.39
C VAL A 53 6.20 -1.53 10.58
N VAL A 54 7.12 -0.61 10.34
CA VAL A 54 8.53 -0.79 10.62
C VAL A 54 8.79 -0.12 11.96
N ILE A 55 9.11 -0.93 12.96
CA ILE A 55 9.53 -0.45 14.28
C ILE A 55 11.05 -0.43 14.24
N GLU A 56 11.64 0.75 14.25
CA GLU A 56 13.10 0.88 14.32
C GLU A 56 13.57 0.69 15.78
N ARG A 57 14.88 0.70 15.99
CA ARG A 57 15.46 0.66 17.33
C ARG A 57 15.19 1.96 18.13
N SER A 58 15.44 1.91 19.43
CA SER A 58 15.49 3.12 20.26
C SER A 58 16.56 4.08 19.75
N MET A 59 16.21 5.37 19.69
CA MET A 59 17.18 6.42 19.41
C MET A 59 18.07 6.67 20.61
N GLU A 60 19.35 6.87 20.34
CA GLU A 60 20.31 7.42 21.27
C GLU A 60 20.36 8.94 21.10
N PHE A 61 20.58 9.65 22.20
CA PHE A 61 20.54 11.11 22.24
C PHE A 61 21.78 11.64 22.94
N PRO A 62 22.27 12.83 22.55
CA PRO A 62 23.33 13.47 23.30
C PRO A 62 22.92 13.71 24.76
N PRO A 63 23.90 13.83 25.68
CA PRO A 63 23.61 14.18 27.06
C PRO A 63 22.81 15.48 27.14
N LEU A 64 22.00 15.61 28.19
CA LEU A 64 21.24 16.83 28.42
C LEU A 64 22.20 17.99 28.69
N PRO A 65 21.86 19.22 28.24
CA PRO A 65 22.62 20.39 28.62
C PRO A 65 22.50 20.61 30.14
N ASP A 66 23.63 20.91 30.76
CA ASP A 66 23.74 21.19 32.19
C ASP A 66 22.85 22.38 32.59
N LEU A 67 22.40 22.37 33.85
CA LEU A 67 21.63 23.47 34.41
C LEU A 67 22.58 24.61 34.80
N VAL A 68 22.43 25.75 34.14
CA VAL A 68 23.16 26.99 34.44
C VAL A 68 22.22 28.03 35.04
N ALA A 69 22.72 28.87 35.94
CA ALA A 69 21.93 29.88 36.63
C ALA A 69 21.50 31.03 35.71
N ASP A 70 22.24 31.28 34.62
CA ASP A 70 21.91 32.28 33.63
C ASP A 70 20.83 31.75 32.67
N GLU A 71 19.63 32.35 32.74
CA GLU A 71 18.48 31.94 31.94
C GLU A 71 18.71 32.12 30.43
N GLU A 72 19.46 33.14 29.99
CA GLU A 72 19.74 33.34 28.56
C GLU A 72 20.69 32.28 28.03
N VAL A 73 21.71 31.93 28.81
CA VAL A 73 22.65 30.85 28.46
C VAL A 73 21.92 29.50 28.45
N GLN A 74 21.05 29.25 29.44
CA GLN A 74 20.25 28.03 29.48
C GLN A 74 19.35 27.88 28.25
N ASP A 75 18.61 28.93 27.88
CA ASP A 75 17.71 28.91 26.73
C ASP A 75 18.49 28.68 25.42
N GLN A 76 19.70 29.25 25.29
CA GLN A 76 20.56 28.99 24.12
C GLN A 76 21.00 27.52 24.05
N SER A 77 21.48 26.94 25.16
CA SER A 77 21.88 25.53 25.21
C SER A 77 20.71 24.59 24.95
N ASP A 78 19.54 24.87 25.53
CA ASP A 78 18.32 24.08 25.33
C ASP A 78 17.86 24.13 23.88
N ARG A 79 17.87 25.31 23.27
CA ARG A 79 17.51 25.48 21.85
C ARG A 79 18.47 24.73 20.93
N ALA A 80 19.76 24.76 21.21
CA ALA A 80 20.76 24.04 20.43
C ALA A 80 20.54 22.52 20.52
N TRP A 81 20.32 22.00 21.74
CA TRP A 81 20.02 20.58 21.95
C TRP A 81 18.71 20.18 21.27
N VAL A 82 17.63 20.96 21.44
CA VAL A 82 16.34 20.71 20.81
C VAL A 82 16.45 20.74 19.29
N ALA A 83 17.21 21.66 18.72
CA ALA A 83 17.40 21.75 17.27
C ALA A 83 18.09 20.48 16.75
N HIS A 84 19.20 20.08 17.37
CA HIS A 84 19.94 18.87 17.01
C HIS A 84 19.07 17.60 17.12
N VAL A 85 18.36 17.44 18.24
CA VAL A 85 17.48 16.28 18.46
C VAL A 85 16.30 16.28 17.48
N THR A 86 15.73 17.44 17.17
CA THR A 86 14.64 17.56 16.19
C THR A 86 15.11 17.15 14.80
N GLU A 87 16.33 17.52 14.41
CA GLU A 87 16.96 17.11 13.16
C GLU A 87 17.20 15.61 13.13
N ALA A 88 17.78 15.04 14.19
CA ALA A 88 17.99 13.60 14.31
C ALA A 88 16.67 12.80 14.21
N ILE A 89 15.60 13.27 14.86
CA ILE A 89 14.26 12.67 14.74
C ILE A 89 13.75 12.75 13.29
N GLY A 90 14.01 13.86 12.60
CA GLY A 90 13.69 14.03 11.18
C GLY A 90 14.34 12.96 10.31
N THR A 91 15.67 12.82 10.42
CA THR A 91 16.44 11.84 9.64
C THR A 91 15.99 10.40 9.94
N GLU A 92 15.73 10.08 11.21
CA GLU A 92 15.22 8.76 11.61
C GLU A 92 13.83 8.44 11.04
N LEU A 93 12.93 9.43 11.00
CA LEU A 93 11.62 9.27 10.37
C LEU A 93 11.75 9.09 8.84
N GLU A 94 12.65 9.81 8.18
CA GLU A 94 12.93 9.65 6.75
C GLU A 94 13.51 8.27 6.42
N ARG A 95 14.39 7.76 7.29
CA ARG A 95 14.93 6.41 7.20
C ARG A 95 13.82 5.37 7.38
N ALA A 96 13.08 5.42 8.48
CA ALA A 96 12.02 4.46 8.81
C ALA A 96 10.90 4.43 7.75
N SER A 97 10.58 5.57 7.14
CA SER A 97 9.55 5.70 6.10
C SER A 97 10.03 5.39 4.68
N LEU A 98 11.31 5.06 4.48
CA LEU A 98 11.93 4.91 3.17
C LEU A 98 11.62 6.10 2.24
N SER A 99 11.64 7.30 2.81
CA SER A 99 11.31 8.52 2.11
C SER A 99 12.45 8.92 1.17
N LYS A 100 12.07 9.43 -0.01
CA LYS A 100 12.98 10.00 -1.00
C LYS A 100 12.42 11.32 -1.51
N THR A 101 13.32 12.13 -2.07
CA THR A 101 13.04 13.47 -2.59
C THR A 101 12.03 13.44 -3.75
N SER A 102 11.97 12.34 -4.52
CA SER A 102 11.07 12.21 -5.67
C SER A 102 10.27 10.90 -5.73
N TRP A 103 9.06 10.98 -6.32
CA TRP A 103 8.25 9.79 -6.67
C TRP A 103 8.93 8.87 -7.68
N ARG A 104 9.78 9.44 -8.55
CA ARG A 104 10.62 8.75 -9.53
C ARG A 104 11.57 7.78 -8.83
N GLU A 105 12.40 8.27 -7.92
CA GLU A 105 13.34 7.45 -7.13
C GLU A 105 12.63 6.37 -6.32
N ARG A 106 11.52 6.73 -5.67
CA ARG A 106 10.71 5.74 -4.94
C ARG A 106 10.26 4.62 -5.88
N THR A 107 9.74 4.97 -7.06
CA THR A 107 9.28 3.98 -8.03
C THR A 107 10.42 3.06 -8.48
N LEU A 108 11.60 3.63 -8.73
CA LEU A 108 12.79 2.86 -9.09
C LEU A 108 13.24 1.91 -8.00
N ILE A 109 13.29 2.35 -6.73
CA ILE A 109 13.65 1.47 -5.61
C ILE A 109 12.69 0.28 -5.54
N TRP A 110 11.38 0.52 -5.69
CA TRP A 110 10.37 -0.55 -5.62
C TRP A 110 10.42 -1.48 -6.84
N LYS A 111 10.66 -0.96 -8.06
CA LYS A 111 10.82 -1.77 -9.28
C LYS A 111 12.14 -2.55 -9.24
N GLY A 112 13.26 -1.91 -8.89
CA GLY A 112 14.59 -2.53 -8.72
C GLY A 112 14.62 -3.62 -7.65
N ARG A 113 13.94 -3.40 -6.52
CA ARG A 113 13.70 -4.46 -5.51
C ARG A 113 13.01 -5.69 -6.12
N SER A 114 12.06 -5.48 -7.03
CA SER A 114 11.36 -6.59 -7.68
C SER A 114 12.30 -7.41 -8.56
N LEU A 115 13.19 -6.74 -9.29
CA LEU A 115 14.24 -7.38 -10.10
C LEU A 115 15.20 -8.20 -9.23
N ALA A 116 15.78 -7.57 -8.20
CA ALA A 116 16.74 -8.23 -7.32
C ALA A 116 16.13 -9.43 -6.58
N TYR A 117 14.86 -9.33 -6.17
CA TYR A 117 14.13 -10.43 -5.54
C TYR A 117 13.94 -11.61 -6.51
N ALA A 118 13.53 -11.33 -7.76
CA ALA A 118 13.32 -12.38 -8.74
C ALA A 118 14.61 -13.10 -9.11
N GLU A 119 15.72 -12.38 -9.20
CA GLU A 119 17.03 -12.95 -9.48
C GLU A 119 17.54 -13.82 -8.34
N ARG A 120 17.42 -13.36 -7.09
CA ARG A 120 17.78 -14.19 -5.92
C ARG A 120 16.93 -15.45 -5.81
N ALA A 121 15.64 -15.38 -6.15
CA ALA A 121 14.79 -16.57 -6.18
C ALA A 121 15.28 -17.59 -7.21
N ARG A 122 15.73 -17.14 -8.38
CA ARG A 122 16.33 -18.00 -9.41
C ARG A 122 17.65 -18.62 -8.97
N MET A 123 18.56 -17.82 -8.41
CA MET A 123 19.88 -18.29 -7.94
C MET A 123 19.76 -19.37 -6.87
N ASN A 124 18.73 -19.31 -6.03
CA ASN A 124 18.47 -20.29 -4.98
C ASN A 124 17.59 -21.48 -5.44
N GLU A 125 17.40 -21.67 -6.76
CA GLU A 125 16.51 -22.68 -7.36
C GLU A 125 15.06 -22.67 -6.79
N GLY A 126 14.65 -21.53 -6.24
CA GLY A 126 13.37 -21.35 -5.60
C GLY A 126 12.27 -21.03 -6.60
N LYS A 127 11.03 -21.43 -6.28
CA LYS A 127 9.86 -20.92 -6.99
C LYS A 127 9.70 -19.43 -6.68
N LEU A 128 9.45 -18.63 -7.72
CA LEU A 128 9.15 -17.21 -7.55
C LEU A 128 7.79 -17.05 -6.86
N GLU A 129 7.82 -16.83 -5.56
CA GLU A 129 6.64 -16.52 -4.76
C GLU A 129 6.49 -15.02 -4.54
N LYS A 130 5.29 -14.59 -4.14
CA LYS A 130 5.08 -13.18 -3.82
C LYS A 130 5.60 -12.93 -2.40
N PRO A 131 6.59 -12.04 -2.20
CA PRO A 131 7.13 -11.78 -0.87
C PRO A 131 6.08 -11.15 0.04
N SER A 132 6.23 -11.37 1.34
CA SER A 132 5.43 -10.65 2.35
C SER A 132 5.68 -9.15 2.21
N TYR A 133 4.73 -8.32 2.66
CA TYR A 133 4.91 -6.87 2.52
C TYR A 133 6.09 -6.37 3.36
N ALA A 134 6.35 -6.98 4.52
CA ALA A 134 7.53 -6.70 5.34
C ALA A 134 8.84 -7.04 4.60
N GLN A 135 8.93 -8.20 3.96
CA GLN A 135 10.08 -8.57 3.13
C GLN A 135 10.28 -7.60 1.96
N ALA A 136 9.18 -7.13 1.35
CA ALA A 136 9.25 -6.16 0.27
C ALA A 136 9.76 -4.79 0.74
N VAL A 137 9.36 -4.34 1.94
CA VAL A 137 9.87 -3.11 2.55
C VAL A 137 11.37 -3.25 2.89
N LEU A 138 11.80 -4.36 3.50
CA LEU A 138 13.22 -4.61 3.77
C LEU A 138 14.04 -4.64 2.47
N GLY A 139 13.55 -5.32 1.43
CA GLY A 139 14.22 -5.32 0.13
C GLY A 139 14.33 -3.92 -0.48
N ALA A 140 13.31 -3.07 -0.33
CA ALA A 140 13.35 -1.69 -0.78
C ALA A 140 14.37 -0.86 0.03
N ARG A 141 14.44 -1.09 1.36
CA ARG A 141 15.47 -0.49 2.24
C ARG A 141 16.88 -0.86 1.78
N ARG A 142 17.12 -2.13 1.44
CA ARG A 142 18.40 -2.62 0.90
C ARG A 142 18.79 -1.96 -0.42
N VAL A 143 17.86 -1.88 -1.37
CA VAL A 143 18.10 -1.22 -2.66
C VAL A 143 18.37 0.26 -2.49
N ARG A 144 17.64 0.95 -1.60
CA ARG A 144 17.91 2.35 -1.24
C ARG A 144 19.33 2.52 -0.69
N ALA A 145 19.67 1.77 0.36
CA ALA A 145 20.97 1.88 1.02
C ALA A 145 22.12 1.60 0.05
N GLY A 146 21.99 0.54 -0.76
CA GLY A 146 22.97 0.21 -1.80
C GLY A 146 23.08 1.28 -2.88
N TRP A 147 21.96 1.85 -3.34
CA TRP A 147 21.99 2.96 -4.30
C TRP A 147 22.71 4.17 -3.70
N ASP A 148 22.30 4.63 -2.53
CA ASP A 148 22.89 5.82 -1.89
C ASP A 148 24.40 5.65 -1.68
N PHE A 149 24.85 4.45 -1.27
CA PHE A 149 26.26 4.15 -1.12
C PHE A 149 27.01 4.18 -2.46
N MET A 150 26.44 3.55 -3.50
CA MET A 150 27.05 3.50 -4.82
C MET A 150 27.09 4.87 -5.50
N ALA A 151 26.08 5.71 -5.29
CA ALA A 151 26.07 7.09 -5.78
C ALA A 151 27.21 7.93 -5.20
N LEU A 152 27.64 7.65 -3.96
CA LEU A 152 28.77 8.34 -3.32
C LEU A 152 30.13 7.79 -3.76
N HIS A 153 30.26 6.48 -3.94
CA HIS A 153 31.58 5.83 -4.13
C HIS A 153 31.89 5.47 -5.59
N LYS A 154 30.86 5.21 -6.41
CA LYS A 154 30.97 4.82 -7.83
C LYS A 154 29.82 5.46 -8.63
N PRO A 155 29.80 6.81 -8.73
CA PRO A 155 28.66 7.55 -9.26
C PRO A 155 28.34 7.19 -10.72
N GLU A 156 29.37 6.92 -11.55
CA GLU A 156 29.16 6.56 -12.96
C GLU A 156 28.42 5.23 -13.07
N LEU A 157 28.86 4.22 -12.33
CA LEU A 157 28.22 2.89 -12.31
C LEU A 157 26.80 2.96 -11.74
N ALA A 158 26.57 3.77 -10.70
CA ALA A 158 25.25 3.97 -10.13
C ALA A 158 24.30 4.63 -11.14
N SER A 159 24.76 5.68 -11.82
CA SER A 159 23.99 6.39 -12.86
C SER A 159 23.66 5.48 -14.04
N GLU A 160 24.63 4.68 -14.49
CA GLU A 160 24.44 3.74 -15.61
C GLU A 160 23.35 2.69 -15.30
N ILE A 161 23.38 2.10 -14.09
CA ILE A 161 22.35 1.13 -13.67
C ILE A 161 20.97 1.80 -13.59
N VAL A 162 20.91 3.03 -13.10
CA VAL A 162 19.65 3.79 -12.98
C VAL A 162 19.07 4.10 -14.36
N GLU A 163 19.88 4.61 -15.28
CA GLU A 163 19.47 4.93 -16.65
C GLU A 163 19.01 3.68 -17.40
N GLU A 164 19.78 2.59 -17.33
CA GLU A 164 19.43 1.34 -18.00
C GLU A 164 18.12 0.74 -17.42
N ALA A 165 17.92 0.86 -16.11
CA ALA A 165 16.69 0.41 -15.44
C ALA A 165 15.49 1.29 -15.81
N GLU A 166 15.67 2.61 -15.90
CA GLU A 166 14.62 3.55 -16.32
C GLU A 166 14.12 3.26 -17.71
N GLU A 167 15.03 3.20 -18.68
CA GLU A 167 14.71 2.85 -20.05
C GLU A 167 13.99 1.49 -20.13
N HIS A 168 14.48 0.49 -19.39
CA HIS A 168 13.85 -0.82 -19.35
C HIS A 168 12.43 -0.74 -18.79
N PHE A 169 12.22 -0.03 -17.68
CA PHE A 169 10.91 0.11 -17.07
C PHE A 169 9.93 0.93 -17.91
N GLU A 170 10.40 1.96 -18.62
CA GLU A 170 9.60 2.72 -19.57
C GLU A 170 9.19 1.85 -20.77
N SER A 171 10.11 1.04 -21.28
CA SER A 171 9.88 0.07 -22.34
C SER A 171 8.82 -0.99 -21.95
N LEU A 172 8.84 -1.45 -20.70
CA LEU A 172 7.81 -2.34 -20.16
C LEU A 172 6.46 -1.63 -19.99
N GLU A 173 6.48 -0.39 -19.50
CA GLU A 173 5.29 0.41 -19.24
C GLU A 173 4.53 0.77 -20.53
N HIS A 174 5.25 1.13 -21.60
CA HIS A 174 4.68 1.36 -22.93
C HIS A 174 3.94 0.12 -23.47
N ARG A 175 4.43 -1.08 -23.16
CA ARG A 175 3.81 -2.36 -23.55
C ARG A 175 2.73 -2.84 -22.55
N GLY A 176 2.56 -2.14 -21.42
CA GLY A 176 1.65 -2.52 -20.35
C GLY A 176 2.04 -3.82 -19.65
N ILE A 177 3.34 -4.14 -19.62
CA ILE A 177 3.95 -5.31 -19.00
C ILE A 177 4.65 -4.84 -17.71
N THR A 178 4.66 -5.67 -16.68
CA THR A 178 5.44 -5.41 -15.45
C THR A 178 6.67 -6.30 -15.39
N PRO A 179 7.73 -5.94 -14.64
CA PRO A 179 8.91 -6.80 -14.49
C PRO A 179 8.56 -8.22 -14.00
N TYR A 180 7.56 -8.32 -13.12
CA TYR A 180 7.04 -9.61 -12.67
C TYR A 180 6.44 -10.46 -13.80
N ASP A 181 5.81 -9.84 -14.80
CA ASP A 181 5.20 -10.57 -15.94
C ASP A 181 6.27 -11.18 -16.87
N VAL A 182 7.45 -10.55 -16.94
CA VAL A 182 8.63 -11.07 -17.65
C VAL A 182 9.18 -12.28 -16.90
N ASP A 183 9.37 -12.17 -15.57
CA ASP A 183 9.91 -13.25 -14.74
C ASP A 183 8.93 -14.43 -14.58
N ALA A 184 7.63 -14.16 -14.57
CA ALA A 184 6.58 -15.16 -14.39
C ALA A 184 6.09 -15.78 -15.72
N ARG A 185 6.75 -15.47 -16.85
CA ARG A 185 6.42 -16.08 -18.15
C ARG A 185 6.63 -17.59 -18.05
N PRO A 186 5.61 -18.41 -18.31
CA PRO A 186 5.78 -19.86 -18.31
C PRO A 186 6.61 -20.28 -19.52
N GLU A 187 7.45 -21.32 -19.36
CA GLU A 187 8.22 -21.91 -20.46
C GLU A 187 7.32 -22.39 -21.60
N ARG A 188 6.09 -22.84 -21.27
CA ARG A 188 5.09 -23.27 -22.24
C ARG A 188 3.72 -22.69 -21.90
N LEU A 189 3.08 -22.06 -22.88
CA LEU A 189 1.74 -21.51 -22.77
C LEU A 189 0.68 -22.63 -22.90
N SER A 190 0.21 -23.17 -21.78
CA SER A 190 -0.88 -24.15 -21.74
C SER A 190 -2.29 -23.56 -21.99
N ALA A 191 -3.06 -24.17 -22.90
CA ALA A 191 -4.45 -23.74 -23.16
C ALA A 191 -5.36 -23.80 -21.92
N SER A 192 -5.06 -24.68 -20.96
CA SER A 192 -5.79 -24.81 -19.69
C SER A 192 -5.68 -23.57 -18.81
N GLY A 193 -4.51 -22.91 -18.78
CA GLY A 193 -4.29 -21.67 -18.01
C GLY A 193 -5.17 -20.53 -18.53
N PHE A 194 -5.22 -20.35 -19.85
CA PHE A 194 -6.12 -19.41 -20.51
C PHE A 194 -7.58 -19.73 -20.22
N MET A 195 -8.00 -20.99 -20.43
CA MET A 195 -9.39 -21.42 -20.21
C MET A 195 -9.85 -21.16 -18.78
N LYS A 196 -9.01 -21.45 -17.78
CA LYS A 196 -9.30 -21.18 -16.37
C LYS A 196 -9.51 -19.69 -16.10
N ALA A 197 -8.64 -18.82 -16.64
CA ALA A 197 -8.78 -17.37 -16.50
C ALA A 197 -10.03 -16.85 -17.23
N PHE A 198 -10.32 -17.37 -18.41
CA PHE A 198 -11.48 -17.01 -19.21
C PHE A 198 -12.79 -17.42 -18.54
N CYS A 199 -12.94 -18.66 -18.09
CA CYS A 199 -14.11 -19.12 -17.36
C CYS A 199 -14.29 -18.35 -16.04
N SER A 200 -13.20 -18.04 -15.34
CA SER A 200 -13.24 -17.22 -14.12
C SER A 200 -13.73 -15.80 -14.41
N TRP A 201 -13.25 -15.18 -15.49
CA TRP A 201 -13.67 -13.87 -15.95
C TRP A 201 -15.14 -13.87 -16.37
N LEU A 202 -15.56 -14.83 -17.20
CA LEU A 202 -16.93 -14.97 -17.69
C LEU A 202 -17.91 -15.21 -16.55
N TRP A 203 -17.59 -16.13 -15.63
CA TRP A 203 -18.41 -16.40 -14.45
C TRP A 203 -18.56 -15.16 -13.59
N ALA A 204 -17.46 -14.49 -13.26
CA ALA A 204 -17.51 -13.30 -12.43
C ALA A 204 -18.26 -12.15 -13.12
N GLY A 205 -18.06 -11.98 -14.44
CA GLY A 205 -18.78 -11.02 -15.26
C GLY A 205 -20.28 -11.28 -15.30
N ALA A 206 -20.71 -12.53 -15.54
CA ALA A 206 -22.13 -12.89 -15.58
C ALA A 206 -22.86 -12.53 -14.27
N TRP A 207 -22.26 -12.86 -13.12
CA TRP A 207 -22.81 -12.47 -11.82
C TRP A 207 -22.79 -10.97 -11.56
N MET A 208 -21.81 -10.24 -12.13
CA MET A 208 -21.80 -8.78 -12.09
C MET A 208 -22.84 -8.13 -13.00
N PHE A 209 -23.40 -8.79 -14.00
CA PHE A 209 -24.53 -8.23 -14.77
C PHE A 209 -25.89 -8.67 -14.22
N GLY A 210 -25.91 -9.60 -13.27
CA GLY A 210 -27.11 -10.13 -12.64
C GLY A 210 -27.48 -9.48 -11.30
N LEU A 211 -28.21 -10.26 -10.50
CA LEU A 211 -28.83 -9.85 -9.23
C LEU A 211 -27.85 -9.19 -8.24
N ILE A 212 -26.58 -9.60 -8.24
CA ILE A 212 -25.58 -9.12 -7.27
C ILE A 212 -25.26 -7.65 -7.51
N SER A 213 -25.05 -7.21 -8.75
CA SER A 213 -24.73 -5.80 -9.01
C SER A 213 -25.93 -4.90 -8.91
N TRP A 214 -27.11 -5.35 -9.36
CA TRP A 214 -28.34 -4.58 -9.18
C TRP A 214 -28.68 -4.43 -7.70
N GLY A 215 -28.53 -5.50 -6.91
CA GLY A 215 -28.64 -5.45 -5.45
C GLY A 215 -27.64 -4.48 -4.82
N ALA A 216 -26.38 -4.55 -5.22
CA ALA A 216 -25.34 -3.64 -4.74
C ALA A 216 -25.64 -2.18 -5.10
N MET A 217 -26.06 -1.91 -6.34
CA MET A 217 -26.35 -0.57 -6.83
C MET A 217 -27.58 0.01 -6.15
N LEU A 218 -28.73 -0.66 -6.21
CA LEU A 218 -29.98 -0.16 -5.60
C LEU A 218 -29.85 -0.02 -4.08
N GLY A 219 -29.23 -0.99 -3.43
CA GLY A 219 -29.05 -0.98 -1.98
C GLY A 219 -28.04 0.05 -1.46
N ASN A 220 -27.22 0.68 -2.31
CA ASN A 220 -26.09 1.49 -1.81
C ASN A 220 -25.84 2.81 -2.57
N ILE A 221 -26.39 3.01 -3.78
CA ILE A 221 -26.13 4.21 -4.58
C ILE A 221 -26.67 5.48 -3.91
N VAL A 222 -27.85 5.39 -3.29
CA VAL A 222 -28.49 6.51 -2.61
C VAL A 222 -27.67 6.97 -1.39
N PRO A 223 -27.35 6.11 -0.41
CA PRO A 223 -26.55 6.54 0.74
C PRO A 223 -25.14 6.96 0.33
N TYR A 224 -24.55 6.34 -0.71
CA TYR A 224 -23.26 6.76 -1.24
C TYR A 224 -23.30 8.19 -1.81
N LYS A 225 -24.29 8.51 -2.66
CA LYS A 225 -24.45 9.86 -3.22
C LYS A 225 -24.82 10.89 -2.15
N ALA A 226 -25.67 10.52 -1.20
CA ALA A 226 -26.03 11.38 -0.07
C ALA A 226 -24.80 11.74 0.78
N ASN A 227 -23.93 10.76 1.07
CA ASN A 227 -22.68 11.00 1.78
C ASN A 227 -21.73 11.91 0.98
N ALA A 228 -21.56 11.65 -0.33
CA ALA A 228 -20.73 12.48 -1.19
C ALA A 228 -21.22 13.94 -1.26
N LEU A 229 -22.54 14.15 -1.35
CA LEU A 229 -23.15 15.47 -1.34
C LEU A 229 -22.92 16.21 -0.02
N LEU A 230 -23.08 15.51 1.11
CA LEU A 230 -22.81 16.07 2.45
C LEU A 230 -21.35 16.52 2.57
N VAL A 231 -20.41 15.66 2.18
CA VAL A 231 -18.98 15.99 2.18
C VAL A 231 -18.67 17.18 1.30
N ARG A 232 -19.24 17.26 0.08
CA ARG A 232 -19.05 18.38 -0.83
C ARG A 232 -19.56 19.69 -0.22
N ARG A 233 -20.74 19.68 0.43
CA ARG A 233 -21.26 20.85 1.14
C ARG A 233 -20.39 21.26 2.32
N MET A 234 -19.88 20.31 3.10
CA MET A 234 -19.02 20.63 4.25
C MET A 234 -17.66 21.18 3.82
N LYS A 235 -17.09 20.65 2.73
CA LYS A 235 -15.91 21.25 2.07
C LYS A 235 -16.18 22.67 1.61
N ALA A 236 -17.30 22.92 0.94
CA ALA A 236 -17.68 24.27 0.50
C ALA A 236 -17.86 25.26 1.66
N LYS A 237 -18.19 24.77 2.86
CA LYS A 237 -18.28 25.57 4.10
C LYS A 237 -16.95 25.73 4.84
N GLY A 238 -15.83 25.29 4.27
CA GLY A 238 -14.49 25.45 4.87
C GLY A 238 -14.13 24.44 5.96
N ALA A 239 -14.80 23.28 6.02
CA ALA A 239 -14.45 22.25 7.00
C ALA A 239 -13.04 21.70 6.80
N ALA A 240 -12.29 21.53 7.89
CA ALA A 240 -10.94 20.95 7.87
C ALA A 240 -10.94 19.49 7.37
N GLU A 241 -9.82 19.06 6.78
CA GLU A 241 -9.67 17.73 6.18
C GLU A 241 -9.85 16.57 7.18
N SER A 242 -9.40 16.76 8.42
CA SER A 242 -9.61 15.80 9.51
C SER A 242 -11.10 15.60 9.82
N ILE A 243 -11.87 16.69 9.86
CA ILE A 243 -13.33 16.67 10.10
C ILE A 243 -14.05 15.98 8.95
N ILE A 244 -13.60 16.19 7.71
CA ILE A 244 -14.18 15.52 6.53
C ILE A 244 -14.03 14.01 6.61
N GLY A 245 -12.90 13.52 7.13
CA GLY A 245 -12.70 12.09 7.40
C GLY A 245 -13.74 11.54 8.37
N THR A 246 -13.94 12.21 9.50
CA THR A 246 -14.93 11.82 10.53
C THR A 246 -16.36 11.85 10.00
N ILE A 247 -16.74 12.93 9.29
CA ILE A 247 -18.08 13.09 8.73
C ILE A 247 -18.43 11.94 7.79
N LYS A 248 -17.51 11.52 6.90
CA LYS A 248 -17.73 10.41 5.97
C LYS A 248 -18.11 9.12 6.67
N ILE A 249 -17.47 8.82 7.80
CA ILE A 249 -17.69 7.59 8.56
C ILE A 249 -19.02 7.69 9.30
N LEU A 250 -19.24 8.78 10.03
CA LEU A 250 -20.44 8.96 10.85
C LEU A 250 -21.71 9.01 9.99
N SER A 251 -21.68 9.75 8.88
CA SER A 251 -22.81 9.81 7.94
C SER A 251 -23.08 8.46 7.28
N ALA A 252 -22.05 7.65 7.00
CA ALA A 252 -22.23 6.32 6.43
C ALA A 252 -22.89 5.36 7.42
N ILE A 253 -22.51 5.41 8.70
CA ILE A 253 -23.13 4.61 9.77
C ILE A 253 -24.64 4.90 9.89
N VAL A 254 -25.07 6.12 9.56
CA VAL A 254 -26.50 6.52 9.62
C VAL A 254 -27.22 6.25 8.29
N PHE A 255 -26.70 6.75 7.17
CA PHE A 255 -27.40 6.72 5.89
C PHE A 255 -27.58 5.31 5.34
N PHE A 256 -26.60 4.41 5.52
CA PHE A 256 -26.70 3.07 4.95
C PHE A 256 -27.76 2.21 5.64
N PRO A 257 -27.77 2.03 6.97
CA PRO A 257 -28.83 1.25 7.63
C PRO A 257 -30.23 1.81 7.41
N LEU A 258 -30.37 3.14 7.46
CA LEU A 258 -31.66 3.80 7.21
C LEU A 258 -32.15 3.53 5.79
N TRP A 259 -31.27 3.64 4.79
CA TRP A 259 -31.62 3.29 3.42
C TRP A 259 -31.96 1.80 3.27
N TRP A 260 -31.22 0.89 3.90
CA TRP A 260 -31.52 -0.54 3.83
C TRP A 260 -32.88 -0.87 4.42
N ILE A 261 -33.30 -0.22 5.50
CA ILE A 261 -34.65 -0.37 6.04
C ILE A 261 -35.68 0.07 4.99
N LEU A 262 -35.55 1.30 4.47
CA LEU A 262 -36.48 1.85 3.48
C LEU A 262 -36.54 1.01 2.19
N ALA A 263 -35.39 0.62 1.66
CA ALA A 263 -35.28 -0.19 0.45
C ALA A 263 -35.87 -1.59 0.67
N SER A 264 -35.68 -2.19 1.85
CA SER A 264 -36.27 -3.49 2.19
C SER A 264 -37.77 -3.41 2.35
N MET A 265 -38.29 -2.36 3.01
CA MET A 265 -39.74 -2.12 3.11
C MET A 265 -40.34 -1.92 1.71
N GLY A 266 -39.72 -1.11 0.87
CA GLY A 266 -40.16 -0.85 -0.50
C GLY A 266 -40.14 -2.11 -1.37
N ALA A 267 -39.06 -2.89 -1.33
CA ALA A 267 -38.98 -4.15 -2.08
C ALA A 267 -40.00 -5.19 -1.58
N THR A 268 -40.19 -5.30 -0.27
CA THR A 268 -41.19 -6.21 0.31
C THR A 268 -42.60 -5.80 -0.07
N TRP A 269 -42.91 -4.49 -0.02
CA TRP A 269 -44.18 -3.96 -0.50
C TRP A 269 -44.39 -4.22 -1.99
N LEU A 270 -43.36 -4.01 -2.83
CA LEU A 270 -43.44 -4.29 -4.26
C LEU A 270 -43.75 -5.77 -4.57
N LEU A 271 -43.15 -6.70 -3.84
CA LEU A 271 -43.36 -8.13 -4.10
C LEU A 271 -44.68 -8.68 -3.55
N LEU A 272 -45.11 -8.23 -2.37
CA LEU A 272 -46.19 -8.89 -1.61
C LEU A 272 -47.50 -8.11 -1.57
N ASN A 273 -47.49 -6.81 -1.83
CA ASN A 273 -48.72 -6.02 -1.75
C ASN A 273 -49.54 -6.15 -3.04
N SER A 274 -50.82 -6.47 -2.91
CA SER A 274 -51.73 -6.62 -4.05
C SER A 274 -51.95 -5.34 -4.86
N ALA A 275 -51.66 -4.17 -4.30
CA ALA A 275 -51.68 -2.89 -5.01
C ALA A 275 -50.40 -2.62 -5.81
N SER A 276 -49.39 -3.50 -5.73
CA SER A 276 -48.15 -3.33 -6.48
C SER A 276 -48.25 -3.89 -7.90
N PRO A 277 -47.78 -3.15 -8.91
CA PRO A 277 -47.71 -3.66 -10.28
C PRO A 277 -46.75 -4.86 -10.42
N VAL A 278 -45.77 -5.01 -9.51
CA VAL A 278 -44.84 -6.16 -9.54
C VAL A 278 -45.53 -7.40 -9.01
N ASN A 279 -46.33 -7.29 -7.95
CA ASN A 279 -47.13 -8.40 -7.42
C ASN A 279 -48.10 -8.94 -8.47
N GLU A 280 -48.78 -8.05 -9.20
CA GLU A 280 -49.67 -8.41 -10.30
C GLU A 280 -48.95 -9.26 -11.36
N LEU A 281 -47.74 -8.85 -11.78
CA LEU A 281 -46.91 -9.60 -12.73
C LEU A 281 -46.46 -10.97 -12.18
N LEU A 282 -46.16 -11.07 -10.88
CA LEU A 282 -45.77 -12.36 -10.26
C LEU A 282 -46.94 -13.34 -10.24
N GLN A 283 -48.15 -12.85 -9.97
CA GLN A 283 -49.38 -13.65 -9.93
C GLN A 283 -49.79 -14.18 -11.31
N MET A 284 -49.38 -13.51 -12.41
CA MET A 284 -49.65 -13.97 -13.79
C MET A 284 -48.90 -15.25 -14.17
N HIS A 285 -47.84 -15.61 -13.45
CA HIS A 285 -47.01 -16.76 -13.78
C HIS A 285 -46.96 -17.77 -12.63
N TRP A 286 -47.43 -18.99 -12.88
CA TRP A 286 -47.54 -20.07 -11.88
C TRP A 286 -46.25 -20.37 -11.11
N LEU A 287 -45.08 -20.20 -11.75
CA LEU A 287 -43.78 -20.44 -11.12
C LEU A 287 -43.32 -19.30 -10.18
N LEU A 288 -43.87 -18.09 -10.37
CA LEU A 288 -43.52 -16.90 -9.59
C LEU A 288 -44.57 -16.58 -8.53
N GLN A 289 -45.81 -17.02 -8.72
CA GLN A 289 -46.92 -16.88 -7.78
C GLN A 289 -46.54 -17.22 -6.32
N PRO A 290 -45.83 -18.33 -6.01
CA PRO A 290 -45.49 -18.65 -4.63
C PRO A 290 -44.60 -17.61 -3.93
N LEU A 291 -43.87 -16.78 -4.68
CA LEU A 291 -43.04 -15.71 -4.11
C LEU A 291 -43.89 -14.56 -3.55
N ALA A 292 -45.11 -14.37 -4.07
CA ALA A 292 -46.05 -13.35 -3.63
C ALA A 292 -46.76 -13.72 -2.31
N ASP A 293 -46.77 -15.00 -1.94
CA ASP A 293 -47.43 -15.52 -0.74
C ASP A 293 -46.49 -15.65 0.46
N LEU A 294 -45.23 -15.21 0.32
CA LEU A 294 -44.23 -15.31 1.38
C LEU A 294 -44.56 -14.37 2.57
N PRO A 295 -44.18 -14.75 3.80
CA PRO A 295 -44.36 -13.88 4.96
C PRO A 295 -43.61 -12.55 4.82
N TYR A 296 -44.29 -11.44 5.11
CA TYR A 296 -43.74 -10.09 4.99
C TYR A 296 -42.39 -9.93 5.71
N TYR A 297 -42.32 -10.38 6.97
CA TYR A 297 -41.10 -10.29 7.77
C TYR A 297 -39.94 -11.09 7.18
N LEU A 298 -40.22 -12.26 6.59
CA LEU A 298 -39.20 -13.09 5.95
C LEU A 298 -38.58 -12.35 4.76
N VAL A 299 -39.41 -11.84 3.86
CA VAL A 299 -38.96 -11.11 2.66
C VAL A 299 -38.20 -9.84 3.04
N PHE A 300 -38.68 -9.10 4.03
CA PHE A 300 -37.98 -7.94 4.57
C PHE A 300 -36.58 -8.31 5.09
N CYS A 301 -36.48 -9.35 5.93
CA CYS A 301 -35.19 -9.79 6.48
C CYS A 301 -34.22 -10.25 5.40
N VAL A 302 -34.72 -10.97 4.37
CA VAL A 302 -33.91 -11.37 3.22
C VAL A 302 -33.33 -10.15 2.52
N PHE A 303 -34.14 -9.14 2.18
CA PHE A 303 -33.64 -7.93 1.54
C PHE A 303 -32.68 -7.13 2.43
N PHE A 304 -33.02 -6.96 3.71
CA PHE A 304 -32.21 -6.21 4.66
C PHE A 304 -30.79 -6.78 4.77
N ILE A 305 -30.65 -8.11 4.75
CA ILE A 305 -29.35 -8.79 4.71
C ILE A 305 -28.74 -8.77 3.31
N TRP A 306 -29.56 -8.87 2.26
CA TRP A 306 -29.12 -8.93 0.87
C TRP A 306 -28.39 -7.65 0.41
N TRP A 307 -28.86 -6.45 0.78
CA TRP A 307 -28.23 -5.19 0.33
C TRP A 307 -26.74 -5.06 0.69
N PRO A 308 -26.31 -5.27 1.96
CA PRO A 308 -24.88 -5.23 2.29
C PRO A 308 -24.12 -6.44 1.74
N VAL A 309 -24.73 -7.62 1.70
CA VAL A 309 -24.07 -8.85 1.22
C VAL A 309 -23.79 -8.76 -0.28
N SER A 310 -24.75 -8.27 -1.06
CA SER A 310 -24.61 -8.06 -2.51
C SER A 310 -23.53 -7.02 -2.82
N ALA A 311 -23.42 -5.93 -2.07
CA ALA A 311 -22.32 -4.97 -2.22
C ALA A 311 -20.95 -5.61 -1.97
N LYS A 312 -20.82 -6.40 -0.89
CA LYS A 312 -19.58 -7.14 -0.59
C LYS A 312 -19.25 -8.15 -1.68
N ALA A 313 -20.25 -8.88 -2.18
CA ALA A 313 -20.11 -9.85 -3.26
C ALA A 313 -19.70 -9.16 -4.57
N HIS A 314 -20.32 -8.03 -4.91
CA HIS A 314 -19.98 -7.22 -6.07
C HIS A 314 -18.50 -6.79 -6.04
N LEU A 315 -18.00 -6.27 -4.91
CA LEU A 315 -16.58 -5.89 -4.79
C LEU A 315 -15.63 -7.08 -4.97
N LYS A 316 -15.99 -8.27 -4.48
CA LYS A 316 -15.20 -9.50 -4.67
C LYS A 316 -15.21 -9.95 -6.14
N LEU A 317 -16.38 -9.93 -6.77
CA LEU A 317 -16.54 -10.29 -8.17
C LEU A 317 -15.80 -9.31 -9.06
N PHE A 318 -15.89 -8.02 -8.80
CA PHE A 318 -15.13 -6.99 -9.51
C PHE A 318 -13.63 -7.20 -9.39
N ALA A 319 -13.13 -7.47 -8.18
CA ALA A 319 -11.73 -7.83 -7.99
C ALA A 319 -11.34 -9.08 -8.80
N LYS A 320 -12.20 -10.11 -8.84
CA LYS A 320 -11.97 -11.33 -9.61
C LYS A 320 -11.99 -11.09 -11.12
N VAL A 321 -12.91 -10.25 -11.62
CA VAL A 321 -12.97 -9.82 -13.03
C VAL A 321 -11.69 -9.09 -13.39
N VAL A 322 -11.26 -8.11 -12.60
CA VAL A 322 -10.04 -7.34 -12.85
C VAL A 322 -8.80 -8.24 -12.85
N VAL A 323 -8.67 -9.14 -11.88
CA VAL A 323 -7.53 -10.08 -11.82
C VAL A 323 -7.54 -11.05 -13.01
N SER A 324 -8.70 -11.63 -13.33
CA SER A 324 -8.83 -12.57 -14.45
C SER A 324 -8.59 -11.89 -15.79
N TYR A 325 -9.10 -10.66 -15.95
CA TYR A 325 -8.86 -9.83 -17.13
C TYR A 325 -7.38 -9.49 -17.30
N ARG A 326 -6.68 -9.11 -16.22
CA ARG A 326 -5.22 -8.89 -16.27
C ARG A 326 -4.47 -10.17 -16.65
N ALA A 327 -4.89 -11.32 -16.14
CA ALA A 327 -4.29 -12.61 -16.52
C ALA A 327 -4.53 -12.93 -18.00
N LEU A 328 -5.72 -12.66 -18.53
CA LEU A 328 -6.04 -12.82 -19.95
C LEU A 328 -5.21 -11.86 -20.83
N LYS A 329 -5.12 -10.58 -20.45
CA LYS A 329 -4.30 -9.59 -21.15
C LYS A 329 -2.82 -10.00 -21.16
N ARG A 330 -2.31 -10.48 -20.01
CA ARG A 330 -0.94 -11.01 -19.91
C ARG A 330 -0.74 -12.21 -20.83
N TRP A 331 -1.69 -13.13 -20.85
CA TRP A 331 -1.65 -14.29 -21.74
C TRP A 331 -1.62 -13.90 -23.22
N GLN A 332 -2.43 -12.91 -23.60
CA GLN A 332 -2.44 -12.35 -24.95
C GLN A 332 -1.09 -11.70 -25.29
N SER A 333 -0.52 -10.94 -24.35
CA SER A 333 0.79 -10.33 -24.50
C SER A 333 1.90 -11.37 -24.70
N TRP A 334 1.88 -12.47 -23.93
CA TRP A 334 2.86 -13.56 -24.08
C TRP A 334 2.78 -14.31 -25.42
N ARG A 335 1.66 -14.21 -26.13
CA ARG A 335 1.46 -14.77 -27.47
C ARG A 335 1.76 -13.78 -28.59
N SER A 336 1.97 -12.51 -28.27
CA SER A 336 2.22 -11.50 -29.28
C SER A 336 3.65 -11.64 -29.80
N ASP A 337 3.80 -11.84 -31.10
CA ASP A 337 5.09 -11.83 -31.79
C ASP A 337 5.68 -10.40 -31.90
N GLU A 338 4.88 -9.37 -31.59
CA GLU A 338 5.35 -7.97 -31.53
C GLU A 338 6.26 -7.70 -30.33
N VAL A 339 6.29 -8.60 -29.34
CA VAL A 339 7.10 -8.46 -28.13
C VAL A 339 8.26 -9.43 -28.22
N ASP A 340 9.48 -8.90 -28.38
CA ASP A 340 10.70 -9.70 -28.24
C ASP A 340 10.92 -10.05 -26.75
N TRP A 341 10.29 -11.15 -26.35
CA TRP A 341 10.37 -11.64 -24.98
C TRP A 341 11.78 -12.09 -24.60
N ASP A 342 12.56 -12.57 -25.55
CA ASP A 342 13.89 -13.10 -25.28
C ASP A 342 14.85 -11.95 -25.00
N GLU A 343 14.76 -10.85 -25.77
CA GLU A 343 15.47 -9.60 -25.49
C GLU A 343 15.05 -9.01 -24.12
N LEU A 344 13.74 -8.94 -23.84
CA LEU A 344 13.25 -8.41 -22.55
C LEU A 344 13.74 -9.23 -21.36
N VAL A 345 13.68 -10.56 -21.47
CA VAL A 345 14.18 -11.47 -20.42
C VAL A 345 15.69 -11.32 -20.28
N ALA A 346 16.45 -11.25 -21.38
CA ALA A 346 17.90 -11.07 -21.34
C ALA A 346 18.29 -9.73 -20.69
N ARG A 347 17.66 -8.62 -21.09
CA ARG A 347 17.90 -7.29 -20.50
C ARG A 347 17.52 -7.27 -19.02
N GLN A 348 16.38 -7.83 -18.66
CA GLN A 348 15.93 -7.89 -17.26
C GLN A 348 16.88 -8.73 -16.40
N ARG A 349 17.35 -9.87 -16.90
CA ARG A 349 18.33 -10.73 -16.21
C ARG A 349 19.67 -10.03 -16.04
N ARG A 350 20.16 -9.34 -17.08
CA ARG A 350 21.40 -8.56 -17.00
C ARG A 350 21.28 -7.49 -15.92
N LEU A 351 20.22 -6.69 -15.93
CA LEU A 351 19.94 -5.66 -14.92
C LEU A 351 19.84 -6.26 -13.51
N ALA A 352 19.07 -7.34 -13.36
CA ALA A 352 18.87 -7.98 -12.07
C ALA A 352 20.17 -8.60 -11.54
N GLY A 353 20.97 -9.22 -12.40
CA GLY A 353 22.29 -9.75 -12.08
C GLY A 353 23.27 -8.65 -11.66
N ARG A 354 23.27 -7.49 -12.33
CA ARG A 354 24.07 -6.32 -11.91
C ARG A 354 23.63 -5.82 -10.54
N LEU A 355 22.33 -5.67 -10.30
CA LEU A 355 21.79 -5.24 -9.01
C LEU A 355 22.15 -6.20 -7.87
N VAL A 356 22.00 -7.51 -8.10
CA VAL A 356 22.35 -8.53 -7.10
C VAL A 356 23.86 -8.56 -6.90
N GLY A 357 24.67 -8.55 -7.95
CA GLY A 357 26.13 -8.59 -7.86
C GLY A 357 26.72 -7.38 -7.12
N VAL A 358 26.19 -6.17 -7.37
CA VAL A 358 26.54 -4.99 -6.56
C VAL A 358 26.13 -5.22 -5.10
N GLY A 359 24.94 -5.75 -4.86
CA GLY A 359 24.43 -6.00 -3.51
C GLY A 359 25.18 -7.09 -2.74
N GLU A 360 25.75 -8.09 -3.41
CA GLU A 360 26.56 -9.16 -2.80
C GLU A 360 27.90 -8.66 -2.28
N GLY A 361 28.50 -7.70 -3.00
CA GLY A 361 29.72 -7.03 -2.58
C GLY A 361 29.53 -6.06 -1.40
N LEU A 362 28.31 -5.87 -0.92
CA LEU A 362 27.97 -4.95 0.16
C LEU A 362 27.36 -5.69 1.36
N VAL A 363 27.57 -5.10 2.54
CA VAL A 363 26.79 -5.39 3.74
C VAL A 363 25.59 -4.43 3.73
N LEU A 364 24.38 -4.99 3.63
CA LEU A 364 23.14 -4.24 3.47
C LEU A 364 22.15 -4.53 4.61
N PRO A 365 21.13 -3.67 4.83
CA PRO A 365 20.12 -3.88 5.86
C PRO A 365 19.54 -5.30 5.89
N GLY A 366 19.57 -5.92 7.07
CA GLY A 366 19.09 -7.28 7.30
C GLY A 366 20.08 -8.40 6.95
N ASP A 367 21.31 -8.09 6.55
CA ASP A 367 22.39 -9.07 6.54
C ASP A 367 22.85 -9.43 7.97
N PRO A 368 23.39 -10.63 8.22
CA PRO A 368 23.83 -11.04 9.56
C PRO A 368 24.94 -10.16 10.15
N ASP A 369 25.77 -9.59 9.29
CA ASP A 369 26.89 -8.70 9.61
C ASP A 369 26.53 -7.20 9.50
N TRP A 370 25.25 -6.88 9.34
CA TRP A 370 24.72 -5.52 9.35
C TRP A 370 24.76 -4.92 10.76
N ILE A 371 25.25 -3.69 10.84
CA ILE A 371 25.21 -2.86 12.05
C ILE A 371 24.41 -1.62 11.67
N ASP A 372 23.33 -1.33 12.39
CA ASP A 372 22.51 -0.15 12.06
C ASP A 372 23.30 1.16 12.34
N PRO A 373 23.13 2.22 11.52
CA PRO A 373 23.88 3.48 11.62
C PRO A 373 23.62 4.20 12.93
N PRO A 374 24.43 5.13 13.45
CA PRO A 374 24.08 5.91 14.65
C PRO A 374 22.72 6.62 14.56
N ALA A 375 22.15 6.99 15.72
CA ALA A 375 20.88 7.71 15.75
C ALA A 375 20.99 9.05 15.00
N GLY A 376 19.99 9.35 14.16
CA GLY A 376 20.00 10.56 13.33
C GLY A 376 20.83 10.44 12.05
N GLN A 377 21.28 9.23 11.69
CA GLN A 377 21.99 8.95 10.43
C GLN A 377 21.21 7.96 9.56
N ASP A 378 21.34 8.11 8.24
CA ASP A 378 20.70 7.24 7.25
C ASP A 378 21.50 5.94 7.04
N ASP A 379 20.87 4.92 6.44
CA ASP A 379 21.44 3.59 6.26
C ASP A 379 22.77 3.61 5.49
N VAL A 380 22.94 4.57 4.58
CA VAL A 380 24.14 4.70 3.74
C VAL A 380 25.44 4.73 4.55
N VAL A 381 25.41 5.29 5.77
CA VAL A 381 26.61 5.42 6.62
C VAL A 381 27.09 4.06 7.15
N SER A 382 26.20 3.06 7.23
CA SER A 382 26.54 1.71 7.67
C SER A 382 26.78 0.72 6.53
N VAL A 383 26.50 1.12 5.29
CA VAL A 383 26.86 0.30 4.14
C VAL A 383 28.37 0.25 4.02
N ARG A 384 28.89 -0.96 3.89
CA ARG A 384 30.33 -1.22 3.73
C ARG A 384 30.54 -2.34 2.73
N LEU A 385 31.72 -2.37 2.13
CA LEU A 385 32.13 -3.50 1.29
C LEU A 385 32.21 -4.75 2.15
N ARG A 386 31.64 -5.86 1.66
CA ARG A 386 31.79 -7.16 2.29
C ARG A 386 33.25 -7.58 2.14
N SER A 387 33.93 -7.79 3.25
CA SER A 387 35.28 -8.37 3.25
C SER A 387 35.21 -9.67 2.47
N SER A 388 35.96 -9.80 1.37
CA SER A 388 36.15 -11.12 0.76
C SER A 388 36.87 -11.97 1.80
N VAL A 389 36.13 -12.78 2.54
CA VAL A 389 36.76 -13.90 3.23
C VAL A 389 37.24 -14.79 2.09
N ALA A 390 38.55 -14.77 1.85
CA ALA A 390 39.19 -15.75 1.01
C ALA A 390 38.72 -17.13 1.51
N ALA A 391 37.95 -17.82 0.65
CA ALA A 391 37.58 -19.20 0.86
C ALA A 391 38.81 -20.09 0.71
#